data_AF-A0A7S2MBX3-F1
#
_entry.id   AF-A0A7S2MBX3-F1
#
_cell.length_a   1.000
_cell.length_b   1.000
_cell.length_c   1.000
_cell.angle_alpha   90.00
_cell.angle_beta   90.00
_cell.angle_gamma   90.00
#
_symmetry.space_group_name_H-M   'P 1'
#
loop_
_entity.id
_entity.type
_entity.pdbx_description
1 polymer ?
#
loop_
_entity_poly.entity_id
_entity_poly.type
_entity_poly.pdbx_seq_one_letter_code
_entity_poly.pdbx_strand_id
1 'polypeptide(L)'
;WPVYRDQQRLPTGLGQAVHTKFLNLSPLDRASAAPLTLAFSEFDDSPEAWERYDRISFRDLCQRLGVSRRMYDEAFEPMILTGLFAPGEQCSAAAALGMAYFFVLKQQNAFDVRWCRGNVGEKIFQPWVEQLRERGNVDFVPGCRAV
;
A
#
# COMPACT_ATOMS: atom_id res chain seq x y z
N TRP A 1 -5.44 15.55 7.21
CA TRP A 1 -4.33 15.17 8.09
C TRP A 1 -3.23 14.54 7.26
N PRO A 2 -2.33 15.34 6.67
CA PRO A 2 -1.11 14.79 6.11
C PRO A 2 -0.16 14.35 7.23
N VAL A 3 0.46 13.18 7.08
CA VAL A 3 1.47 12.65 8.00
C VAL A 3 2.85 13.18 7.63
N TYR A 4 3.16 13.27 6.33
CA TYR A 4 4.51 13.59 5.85
C TYR A 4 4.65 14.90 5.07
N ARG A 5 3.56 15.57 4.71
CA ARG A 5 3.57 16.80 3.90
C ARG A 5 4.59 17.85 4.32
N ASP A 6 4.73 18.06 5.63
CA ASP A 6 5.57 19.14 6.19
C ASP A 6 6.93 18.60 6.71
N GLN A 7 7.28 17.34 6.42
CA GLN A 7 8.54 16.72 6.83
C GLN A 7 9.61 16.87 5.73
N GLN A 8 10.88 16.80 6.12
CA GLN A 8 11.99 16.75 5.16
C GLN A 8 11.83 15.53 4.25
N ARG A 9 12.04 15.70 2.95
CA ARG A 9 12.02 14.57 2.01
C ARG A 9 13.30 13.76 2.16
N LEU A 10 13.14 12.50 2.55
CA LEU A 10 14.18 11.49 2.58
C LEU A 10 13.94 10.48 1.45
N PRO A 11 14.94 9.65 1.12
CA PRO A 11 14.71 8.50 0.26
C PRO A 11 13.56 7.64 0.78
N THR A 12 12.83 7.07 -0.17
CA THR A 12 11.78 6.09 0.04
C THR A 12 12.17 5.03 1.09
N GLY A 13 11.27 4.74 2.02
CA GLY A 13 11.51 3.81 3.13
C GLY A 13 12.20 4.45 4.32
N LEU A 14 13.25 5.27 4.10
CA LEU A 14 13.92 6.00 5.18
C LEU A 14 13.04 7.09 5.77
N GLY A 15 12.29 7.80 4.93
CA GLY A 15 11.31 8.79 5.39
C GLY A 15 10.31 8.21 6.38
N GLN A 16 9.76 7.04 6.06
CA GLN A 16 8.81 6.35 6.91
C GLN A 16 9.49 5.78 8.16
N ALA A 17 10.68 5.20 8.06
CA ALA A 17 11.41 4.70 9.24
C ALA A 17 11.72 5.80 10.26
N VAL A 18 12.07 7.01 9.79
CA VAL A 18 12.45 8.14 10.64
C VAL A 18 11.22 8.90 11.17
N HIS A 19 10.25 9.19 10.30
CA HIS A 19 9.14 10.09 10.65
C HIS A 19 7.90 9.38 11.20
N THR A 20 7.77 8.05 11.04
CA THR A 20 6.65 7.31 11.61
C THR A 20 6.73 7.29 13.14
N LYS A 21 5.68 7.81 13.78
CA LYS A 21 5.57 7.80 15.25
C LYS A 21 4.89 6.53 15.73
N PHE A 22 5.68 5.49 15.99
CA PHE A 22 5.18 4.29 16.66
C PHE A 22 4.96 4.57 18.15
N LEU A 23 3.76 4.25 18.65
CA LEU A 23 3.38 4.51 20.04
C LEU A 23 4.00 3.50 21.02
N ASN A 24 4.02 2.22 20.64
CA ASN A 24 4.29 1.11 21.56
C ASN A 24 5.48 0.24 21.15
N LEU A 25 6.14 0.53 20.03
CA LEU A 25 7.25 -0.29 19.50
C LEU A 25 8.61 0.17 19.99
N SER A 26 9.39 -0.77 20.53
CA SER A 26 10.79 -0.56 20.90
C SER A 26 11.68 -0.35 19.66
N PRO A 27 12.87 0.26 19.78
CA PRO A 27 13.82 0.36 18.66
C PRO A 27 14.22 -1.01 18.09
N LEU A 28 14.30 -2.06 18.92
CA LEU A 28 14.62 -3.41 18.49
C LEU A 28 13.50 -4.03 17.65
N ASP A 29 12.24 -3.82 18.06
CA ASP A 29 11.08 -4.27 17.27
C ASP A 29 11.07 -3.59 15.89
N ARG A 30 11.37 -2.29 15.83
CA ARG A 30 11.46 -1.56 14.56
C ARG A 30 12.61 -2.06 13.69
N ALA A 31 13.77 -2.33 14.29
CA ALA A 31 14.93 -2.88 13.59
C ALA A 31 14.66 -4.28 13.02
N SER A 32 13.77 -5.07 13.65
CA SER A 32 13.38 -6.39 13.14
C SER A 32 12.69 -6.36 11.77
N ALA A 33 12.14 -5.20 11.37
CA ALA A 33 11.56 -4.99 10.04
C ALA A 33 12.59 -4.70 8.95
N ALA A 34 13.87 -4.44 9.29
CA ALA A 34 14.88 -4.09 8.31
C ALA A 34 15.00 -5.09 7.13
N PRO A 35 14.92 -6.42 7.34
CA PRO A 35 14.99 -7.39 6.24
C PRO A 35 13.83 -7.30 5.24
N LEU A 36 12.66 -6.75 5.61
CA LEU A 36 11.58 -6.51 4.65
C LEU A 36 11.97 -5.52 3.57
N THR A 37 12.89 -4.60 3.85
CA THR A 37 13.42 -3.67 2.85
C THR A 37 14.07 -4.41 1.69
N LEU A 38 14.73 -5.54 1.97
CA LEU A 38 15.31 -6.40 0.95
C LEU A 38 14.20 -7.08 0.13
N ALA A 39 13.18 -7.63 0.78
CA ALA A 39 12.02 -8.23 0.09
C ALA A 39 11.31 -7.21 -0.83
N PHE A 40 11.20 -5.95 -0.40
CA PHE A 40 10.71 -4.86 -1.25
C PHE A 40 11.62 -4.55 -2.42
N SER A 41 12.94 -4.60 -2.24
CA SER A 41 13.89 -4.38 -3.35
C SER A 41 13.92 -5.54 -4.34
N GLU A 42 13.66 -6.77 -3.88
CA GLU A 42 13.56 -7.96 -4.73
C GLU A 42 12.21 -8.06 -5.47
N PHE A 43 11.18 -7.39 -4.97
CA PHE A 43 9.86 -7.36 -5.61
C PHE A 43 9.81 -6.29 -6.69
N ASP A 44 10.23 -6.67 -7.90
CA ASP A 44 10.40 -5.80 -9.07
C ASP A 44 9.18 -5.77 -10.02
N ASP A 45 8.01 -6.22 -9.54
CA ASP A 45 6.77 -6.36 -10.32
C ASP A 45 6.86 -7.34 -11.51
N SER A 46 7.94 -8.13 -11.61
CA SER A 46 8.06 -9.19 -12.62
C SER A 46 7.10 -10.36 -12.34
N PRO A 47 6.61 -11.07 -13.38
CA PRO A 47 5.80 -12.28 -13.20
C PRO A 47 6.45 -13.31 -12.28
N GLU A 48 7.77 -13.43 -12.32
CA GLU A 48 8.56 -14.35 -11.50
C GLU A 48 8.56 -13.94 -10.02
N ALA A 49 8.74 -12.64 -9.74
CA ALA A 49 8.63 -12.12 -8.37
C ALA A 49 7.22 -12.30 -7.82
N TRP A 50 6.20 -12.01 -8.63
CA TRP A 50 4.81 -12.27 -8.29
C TRP A 50 4.57 -13.73 -7.95
N GLU A 51 4.95 -14.67 -8.82
CA GLU A 51 4.76 -16.10 -8.56
C GLU A 51 5.49 -16.56 -7.28
N ARG A 52 6.70 -16.07 -7.02
CA ARG A 52 7.47 -16.43 -5.82
C ARG A 52 6.76 -15.98 -4.53
N TYR A 53 6.31 -14.72 -4.48
CA TYR A 53 5.72 -14.13 -3.28
C TYR A 53 4.23 -14.41 -3.14
N ASP A 54 3.53 -14.78 -4.21
CA ASP A 54 2.10 -15.07 -4.17
C ASP A 54 1.79 -16.41 -3.46
N ARG A 55 2.76 -17.33 -3.46
CA ARG A 55 2.63 -18.68 -2.87
C ARG A 55 2.73 -18.73 -1.34
N ILE A 56 3.07 -17.62 -0.69
CA ILE A 56 3.20 -17.54 0.77
C ILE A 56 2.34 -16.40 1.29
N SER A 57 1.82 -16.55 2.52
CA SER A 57 1.13 -15.44 3.17
C SER A 57 2.13 -14.35 3.56
N PHE A 58 1.65 -13.11 3.67
CA PHE A 58 2.48 -12.01 4.15
C PHE A 58 2.97 -12.24 5.59
N ARG A 59 2.15 -12.88 6.43
CA ARG A 59 2.57 -13.31 7.77
C ARG A 59 3.75 -14.27 7.72
N ASP A 60 3.69 -15.28 6.86
CA ASP A 60 4.77 -16.27 6.75
C ASP A 60 6.06 -15.63 6.25
N LEU A 61 5.96 -14.65 5.32
CA LEU A 61 7.10 -13.86 4.90
C LEU A 61 7.73 -13.11 6.09
N CYS A 62 6.91 -12.39 6.87
CA CYS A 62 7.38 -11.65 8.05
C CYS A 62 8.07 -12.56 9.07
N GLN A 63 7.49 -13.73 9.33
CA GLN A 63 8.07 -14.73 10.24
C GLN A 63 9.42 -15.26 9.73
N ARG A 64 9.51 -15.60 8.43
CA ARG A 64 10.77 -16.06 7.79
C ARG A 64 11.87 -15.01 7.83
N LEU A 65 11.51 -13.73 7.74
CA LEU A 65 12.43 -12.61 7.80
C LEU A 65 12.80 -12.18 9.23
N GLY A 66 12.26 -12.86 10.25
CA GLY A 66 12.59 -12.57 11.65
C GLY A 66 11.94 -11.28 12.19
N VAL A 67 10.86 -10.81 11.56
CA VAL A 67 10.07 -9.69 12.07
C VAL A 67 9.51 -10.06 13.43
N SER A 68 9.70 -9.20 14.42
CA SER A 68 9.18 -9.47 15.77
C SER A 68 7.65 -9.54 15.73
N ARG A 69 7.09 -10.43 16.54
CA ARG A 69 5.63 -10.57 16.65
C ARG A 69 4.96 -9.24 16.97
N ARG A 70 5.57 -8.43 17.83
CA ARG A 70 5.04 -7.12 18.22
C ARG A 70 5.06 -6.12 17.05
N MET A 71 6.13 -6.11 16.25
CA MET A 71 6.21 -5.29 15.04
C MET A 71 5.14 -5.70 14.03
N TYR A 72 4.92 -6.99 13.86
CA TYR A 72 3.85 -7.50 13.00
C TYR A 72 2.47 -7.07 13.52
N ASP A 73 2.14 -7.39 14.77
CA ASP A 73 0.81 -7.17 15.36
C ASP A 73 0.45 -5.68 15.47
N GLU A 74 1.41 -4.81 15.82
CA GLU A 74 1.12 -3.38 16.08
C GLU A 74 1.29 -2.48 14.85
N ALA A 75 2.09 -2.87 13.85
CA ALA A 75 2.35 -2.03 12.68
C ALA A 75 1.85 -2.64 11.37
N PHE A 76 2.21 -3.90 11.09
CA PHE A 76 1.93 -4.47 9.78
C PHE A 76 0.53 -5.06 9.64
N GLU A 77 0.05 -5.81 10.62
CA GLU A 77 -1.30 -6.39 10.56
C GLU A 77 -2.39 -5.30 10.39
N PRO A 78 -2.38 -4.18 11.15
CA PRO A 78 -3.35 -3.10 10.92
C PRO A 78 -3.23 -2.44 9.54
N MET A 79 -2.00 -2.31 9.03
CA MET A 79 -1.75 -1.77 7.70
C MET A 79 -2.32 -2.68 6.61
N ILE A 80 -2.12 -4.00 6.73
CA ILE A 80 -2.63 -5.00 5.79
C ILE A 80 -4.15 -5.08 5.85
N LEU A 81 -4.74 -5.12 7.05
CA LEU A 81 -6.19 -5.10 7.25
C LEU A 81 -6.83 -3.86 6.63
N THR A 82 -6.18 -2.70 6.73
CA THR A 82 -6.72 -1.45 6.17
C THR A 82 -6.52 -1.37 4.66
N GLY A 83 -5.38 -1.83 4.14
CA GLY A 83 -5.03 -1.72 2.73
C GLY A 83 -5.67 -2.80 1.84
N LEU A 84 -5.79 -4.02 2.36
CA LEU A 84 -6.28 -5.19 1.62
C LEU A 84 -7.59 -5.76 2.16
N PHE A 85 -8.13 -5.24 3.26
CA PHE A 85 -9.38 -5.70 3.88
C PHE A 85 -9.38 -7.19 4.28
N ALA A 86 -8.21 -7.77 4.49
CA ALA A 86 -8.04 -9.14 4.96
C ALA A 86 -6.81 -9.27 5.87
N PRO A 87 -6.79 -10.25 6.78
CA PRO A 87 -5.64 -10.51 7.65
C PRO A 87 -4.38 -10.88 6.85
N GLY A 88 -3.20 -10.58 7.37
CA GLY A 88 -1.93 -10.87 6.67
C GLY A 88 -1.61 -12.36 6.50
N GLU A 89 -2.34 -13.24 7.21
CA GLU A 89 -2.30 -14.70 6.99
C GLU A 89 -3.12 -15.15 5.77
N GLN A 90 -4.09 -14.34 5.33
CA GLN A 90 -4.99 -14.63 4.20
C GLN A 90 -4.57 -13.86 2.95
N CYS A 91 -3.76 -12.81 3.09
CA CYS A 91 -3.17 -12.09 1.98
C CYS A 91 -1.87 -12.75 1.53
N SER A 92 -1.71 -12.93 0.21
CA SER A 92 -0.42 -13.31 -0.35
C SER A 92 0.63 -12.23 -0.10
N ALA A 93 1.89 -12.62 0.04
CA ALA A 93 2.96 -11.65 0.25
C ALA A 93 3.14 -10.73 -0.96
N ALA A 94 2.87 -11.21 -2.18
CA ALA A 94 2.89 -10.37 -3.39
C ALA A 94 1.88 -9.22 -3.30
N ALA A 95 0.62 -9.51 -2.95
CA ALA A 95 -0.42 -8.48 -2.79
C ALA A 95 -0.04 -7.45 -1.71
N ALA A 96 0.50 -7.92 -0.58
CA ALA A 96 0.96 -7.07 0.51
C ALA A 96 2.15 -6.18 0.13
N LEU A 97 3.17 -6.74 -0.53
CA LEU A 97 4.35 -6.01 -1.00
C LEU A 97 3.97 -4.98 -2.07
N GLY A 98 3.11 -5.35 -3.02
CA GLY A 98 2.59 -4.41 -4.02
C GLY A 98 1.81 -3.25 -3.39
N MET A 99 0.91 -3.55 -2.45
CA MET A 99 0.17 -2.53 -1.69
C MET A 99 1.12 -1.59 -0.94
N ALA A 100 2.08 -2.14 -0.19
CA ALA A 100 3.04 -1.35 0.57
C ALA A 100 3.98 -0.53 -0.35
N TYR A 101 4.32 -1.02 -1.55
CA TYR A 101 5.04 -0.21 -2.53
C TYR A 101 4.29 1.08 -2.85
N PHE A 102 3.00 1.00 -3.16
CA PHE A 102 2.22 2.18 -3.55
C PHE A 102 1.91 3.14 -2.40
N PHE A 103 1.62 2.62 -1.20
CA PHE A 103 1.22 3.46 -0.07
C PHE A 103 2.39 3.94 0.80
N VAL A 104 3.49 3.19 0.84
CA VAL A 104 4.61 3.46 1.74
C VAL A 104 5.84 3.88 0.94
N LEU A 105 6.18 3.20 -0.15
CA LEU A 105 7.49 3.38 -0.76
C LEU A 105 7.52 4.33 -1.96
N LYS A 106 6.48 4.42 -2.77
CA LYS A 106 6.51 5.18 -4.04
C LYS A 106 6.99 6.63 -3.88
N GLN A 107 6.58 7.30 -2.81
CA GLN A 107 7.05 8.62 -2.40
C GLN A 107 6.68 8.85 -0.94
N GLN A 108 7.42 9.69 -0.22
CA GLN A 108 7.21 9.91 1.21
C GLN A 108 5.77 10.33 1.56
N ASN A 109 5.16 11.17 0.72
CA ASN A 109 3.78 11.64 0.86
C ASN A 109 2.74 10.72 0.20
N ALA A 110 3.11 9.55 -0.33
CA ALA A 110 2.14 8.59 -0.88
C ALA A 110 1.15 8.11 0.19
N PHE A 111 1.61 8.07 1.43
CA PHE A 111 0.81 7.74 2.60
C PHE A 111 -0.22 8.82 2.96
N ASP A 112 -0.06 10.07 2.46
CA ASP A 112 -0.97 11.17 2.77
C ASP A 112 -2.27 11.06 1.94
N VAL A 113 -3.18 10.21 2.42
CA VAL A 113 -4.50 10.01 1.79
C VAL A 113 -5.28 11.32 1.76
N ARG A 114 -5.93 11.57 0.61
CA ARG A 114 -6.85 12.69 0.42
C ARG A 114 -8.26 12.19 0.25
N TRP A 115 -9.18 12.83 0.95
CA TRP A 115 -10.60 12.57 0.82
C TRP A 115 -11.21 13.50 -0.21
N CYS A 116 -12.02 12.93 -1.11
CA CYS A 116 -12.79 13.72 -2.05
C CYS A 116 -13.76 14.64 -1.29
N ARG A 117 -13.80 15.92 -1.67
CA ARG A 117 -14.74 16.90 -1.10
C ARG A 117 -15.99 16.94 -1.97
N GLY A 118 -17.03 16.22 -1.55
CA GLY A 118 -18.30 16.08 -2.27
C GLY A 118 -18.53 14.67 -2.79
N ASN A 119 -19.48 14.52 -3.71
CA ASN A 119 -19.84 13.23 -4.28
C ASN A 119 -18.75 12.73 -5.26
N VAL A 120 -18.29 11.49 -5.10
CA VAL A 120 -17.25 10.89 -5.96
C VAL A 120 -17.71 10.73 -7.41
N GLY A 121 -18.98 10.39 -7.62
CA GLY A 121 -19.63 10.34 -8.94
C GLY A 121 -19.49 11.65 -9.69
N GLU A 122 -19.84 12.77 -9.03
CA GLU A 122 -19.77 14.10 -9.62
C GLU A 122 -18.34 14.64 -9.76
N LYS A 123 -17.47 14.38 -8.79
CA LYS A 123 -16.14 15.01 -8.73
C LYS A 123 -15.04 14.24 -9.44
N ILE A 124 -15.21 12.93 -9.64
CA ILE A 124 -14.19 12.07 -10.25
C ILE A 124 -14.72 11.43 -11.53
N PHE A 125 -15.84 10.71 -11.44
CA PHE A 125 -16.33 9.90 -12.57
C PHE A 125 -16.96 10.74 -13.68
N GLN A 126 -17.79 11.72 -13.35
CA GLN A 126 -18.46 12.57 -14.34
C GLN A 126 -17.48 13.34 -15.23
N PRO A 127 -16.42 14.00 -14.71
CA PRO A 127 -15.40 14.65 -15.54
C PRO A 127 -14.63 13.67 -16.45
N TRP A 128 -14.46 12.41 -16.05
CA TRP A 128 -13.86 11.39 -16.89
C TRP A 128 -14.79 10.98 -18.04
N VAL A 129 -16.09 10.79 -17.77
CA VAL A 129 -17.09 10.47 -18.79
C VAL A 129 -17.20 11.60 -19.83
N GLU A 130 -17.22 12.86 -19.38
CA GLU A 130 -17.26 14.03 -20.26
C GLU A 130 -16.05 14.06 -21.20
N GLN A 131 -14.83 13.88 -20.67
CA GLN A 131 -13.61 13.82 -21.50
C GLN A 131 -13.63 12.67 -22.50
N LEU A 132 -14.17 11.50 -22.14
CA LEU A 132 -14.27 10.36 -23.06
C LEU A 132 -15.28 10.62 -24.18
N ARG A 133 -16.41 11.29 -23.87
CA ARG A 133 -17.40 11.69 -24.87
C ARG A 133 -16.87 12.76 -25.82
N GLU A 134 -16.15 13.76 -25.30
CA GLU A 134 -15.51 14.81 -26.10
C GLU A 134 -14.49 14.25 -27.11
N ARG A 135 -13.79 13.17 -26.73
CA ARG A 135 -12.85 12.48 -27.63
C ARG A 135 -13.55 11.66 -28.72
N GLY A 136 -14.86 11.47 -28.62
CA GLY A 136 -15.69 10.82 -29.64
C GLY A 136 -15.47 9.31 -29.81
N ASN A 137 -14.70 8.68 -28.91
CA ASN A 137 -14.32 7.27 -29.02
C ASN A 137 -15.09 6.34 -28.06
N VAL A 138 -16.03 6.89 -27.28
CA VAL A 138 -16.81 6.13 -26.29
C VAL A 138 -18.27 6.58 -26.35
N ASP A 139 -19.17 5.60 -26.48
CA ASP A 139 -20.59 5.79 -26.18
C ASP A 139 -20.86 5.36 -24.73
N PHE A 140 -21.21 6.34 -23.88
CA PHE A 140 -21.44 6.07 -22.46
C PHE A 140 -22.94 5.84 -22.20
N VAL A 141 -23.27 4.59 -21.87
CA VAL A 141 -24.64 4.13 -21.60
C VAL A 141 -24.78 3.76 -20.11
N PRO A 142 -25.33 4.64 -19.26
CA PRO A 142 -25.53 4.34 -17.84
C PRO A 142 -26.70 3.38 -17.62
N GLY A 143 -26.69 2.65 -16.49
CA GLY A 143 -27.82 1.81 -16.08
C GLY A 143 -27.97 0.50 -16.87
N CYS A 144 -27.00 0.16 -17.73
CA CYS A 144 -26.98 -1.11 -18.45
C CYS A 144 -26.10 -2.14 -17.73
N ARG A 145 -26.53 -3.40 -17.74
CA ARG A 145 -25.70 -4.55 -17.38
C ARG A 145 -25.23 -5.21 -18.66
N ALA A 146 -23.92 -5.40 -18.82
CA ALA A 146 -23.41 -6.23 -19.89
C ALA A 146 -23.92 -7.66 -19.69
N VAL A 147 -24.53 -8.22 -20.73
CA VAL A 147 -25.03 -9.60 -20.77
C VAL A 147 -23.98 -10.47 -21.44
#